data_AF-A0AAJ7WBK6-F1
#
_entry.id   AF-A0AAJ7WBK6-F1
#
_cell.length_a   1.000
_cell.length_b   1.000
_cell.length_c   1.000
_cell.angle_alpha   90.00
_cell.angle_beta   90.00
_cell.angle_gamma   90.00
#
_symmetry.space_group_name_H-M   'P 1'
#
loop_
_entity.id
_entity.type
_entity.pdbx_description
1 polymer ?
#
loop_
_entity_poly.entity_id
_entity_poly.type
_entity_poly.pdbx_seq_one_letter_code
_entity_poly.pdbx_strand_id
1 'polypeptide(L)'
;MGITLKMNEDGKCVVARIMHGGMIHRQATLHVGDEIREINGIPVANQSVNALQKILREARGSVTFKIVPSYRSAPPPCEVQLFRIKPLPVLIFVRAQFDYDPLEDELIPCAQAGIAFKTGDILQIISKDDHYWWQAQKDNAAGSAGLIPSPELQERRIAYMAMEKNKQEQVNCSIFGRKKKQYKDKYLAKHNAVFDQLDLVTYEEVVKLPYPAFQRKTLVLLGAHGVGRRQIKNTIIAKHPDKYAYPIPHTTRSPRNDEENGRNYYFVSHDEMMADIASNEYLEYGTHENAMYGTKLETIRKIHEEGKVAILDVEPQALKVLRTAEFAPYVVFIAAPQFQNIADCDGSLERLAKESDSLKQAYGHFFDLTIVNNEIDETIVQLEAAIERVHTTPQWVPVSWVY
;
A
#
# COMPACT_ATOMS: atom_id res chain seq x y z
N MET A 1 -26.72 4.15 -14.21
CA MET A 1 -26.40 4.28 -15.65
C MET A 1 -24.90 4.21 -15.95
N GLY A 2 -24.02 4.74 -15.09
CA GLY A 2 -22.57 4.59 -15.24
C GLY A 2 -21.96 5.63 -16.19
N ILE A 3 -22.40 6.89 -16.09
CA ILE A 3 -21.86 8.02 -16.84
C ILE A 3 -21.70 9.21 -15.91
N THR A 4 -20.74 10.08 -16.22
CA THR A 4 -20.63 11.41 -15.61
C THR A 4 -20.88 12.46 -16.66
N LEU A 5 -21.57 13.54 -16.27
CA LEU A 5 -21.91 14.66 -17.14
C LEU A 5 -21.21 15.90 -16.63
N LYS A 6 -20.81 16.79 -17.55
CA LYS A 6 -20.29 18.12 -17.22
C LYS A 6 -20.99 19.18 -18.05
N MET A 7 -21.05 20.39 -17.51
CA MET A 7 -21.43 21.57 -18.28
C MET A 7 -20.19 22.21 -18.88
N ASN A 8 -20.20 22.45 -20.19
CA ASN A 8 -19.18 23.24 -20.86
C ASN A 8 -19.43 24.74 -20.66
N GLU A 9 -18.45 25.57 -21.02
CA GLU A 9 -18.50 27.04 -20.91
C GLU A 9 -19.72 27.65 -21.64
N ASP A 10 -20.20 27.00 -22.70
CA ASP A 10 -21.40 27.39 -23.46
C ASP A 10 -22.74 26.97 -22.80
N GLY A 11 -22.73 26.45 -21.56
CA GLY A 11 -23.93 25.98 -20.86
C GLY A 11 -24.51 24.67 -21.41
N LYS A 12 -23.73 23.94 -22.22
CA LYS A 12 -24.11 22.67 -22.84
C LYS A 12 -23.72 21.48 -21.97
N CYS A 13 -24.65 20.54 -21.82
CA CYS A 13 -24.42 19.28 -21.12
C CYS A 13 -23.70 18.30 -22.03
N VAL A 14 -22.55 17.79 -21.61
CA VAL A 14 -21.77 16.80 -22.37
C VAL A 14 -21.40 15.60 -21.52
N VAL A 15 -21.30 14.43 -22.15
CA VAL A 15 -20.81 13.21 -21.52
C VAL A 15 -19.32 13.38 -21.21
N ALA A 16 -18.99 13.46 -19.93
CA ALA A 16 -17.62 13.64 -19.47
C ALA A 16 -16.86 12.31 -19.38
N ARG A 17 -17.53 11.25 -18.91
CA ARG A 17 -16.94 9.92 -18.74
C ARG A 17 -18.00 8.83 -18.79
N ILE A 18 -17.57 7.63 -19.19
CA ILE A 18 -18.36 6.40 -19.14
C ILE A 18 -17.65 5.41 -18.21
N MET A 19 -18.39 4.88 -17.25
CA MET A 19 -17.90 3.94 -16.25
C MET A 19 -18.00 2.51 -16.78
N HIS A 20 -16.88 1.79 -16.78
CA HIS A 20 -16.80 0.40 -17.19
C HIS A 20 -17.73 -0.47 -16.34
N GLY A 21 -18.38 -1.43 -17.01
CA GLY A 21 -19.38 -2.28 -16.38
C GLY A 21 -20.73 -1.60 -16.10
N GLY A 22 -20.87 -0.29 -16.32
CA GLY A 22 -22.15 0.43 -16.30
C GLY A 22 -23.07 0.08 -17.48
N MET A 23 -24.35 0.44 -17.37
CA MET A 23 -25.36 0.17 -18.40
C MET A 23 -24.97 0.76 -19.77
N ILE A 24 -24.53 2.03 -19.79
CA ILE A 24 -24.15 2.71 -21.02
C ILE A 24 -22.90 2.11 -21.66
N HIS A 25 -21.91 1.69 -20.85
CA HIS A 25 -20.73 0.97 -21.34
C HIS A 25 -21.11 -0.35 -22.01
N ARG A 26 -22.02 -1.13 -21.41
CA ARG A 26 -22.48 -2.41 -21.97
C ARG A 26 -23.30 -2.26 -23.25
N GLN A 27 -24.04 -1.16 -23.38
CA GLN A 27 -24.87 -0.88 -24.55
C GLN A 27 -24.10 -0.19 -25.68
N ALA A 28 -22.97 0.48 -25.37
CA ALA A 28 -22.16 1.23 -26.33
C ALA A 28 -22.96 2.28 -27.15
N THR A 29 -24.00 2.86 -26.55
CA THR A 29 -24.92 3.80 -27.21
C THR A 29 -24.55 5.27 -27.07
N LEU A 30 -23.69 5.60 -26.10
CA LEU A 30 -23.17 6.95 -25.87
C LEU A 30 -21.65 6.91 -25.83
N HIS A 31 -21.02 8.00 -26.23
CA HIS A 31 -19.58 8.18 -26.23
C HIS A 31 -19.18 9.40 -25.40
N VAL A 32 -17.93 9.39 -24.93
CA VAL A 32 -17.36 10.55 -24.24
C VAL A 32 -17.29 11.73 -25.21
N GLY A 33 -17.82 12.87 -24.79
CA GLY A 33 -17.92 14.09 -25.59
C GLY A 33 -19.30 14.33 -26.22
N ASP A 34 -20.18 13.33 -26.26
CA ASP A 34 -21.54 13.53 -26.81
C ASP A 34 -22.29 14.63 -26.04
N GLU A 35 -22.90 15.56 -26.77
CA GLU A 35 -23.72 16.63 -26.19
C GLU A 35 -25.15 16.12 -25.98
N ILE A 36 -25.64 16.19 -24.75
CA ILE A 36 -27.02 15.83 -24.41
C ILE A 36 -27.87 17.09 -24.50
N ARG A 37 -28.90 17.05 -25.36
CA ARG A 37 -29.87 18.13 -25.57
C ARG A 37 -31.09 17.99 -24.68
N GLU A 38 -31.61 16.75 -24.57
CA GLU A 38 -32.83 16.44 -23.82
C GLU A 38 -32.71 15.08 -23.11
N ILE A 39 -33.33 14.96 -21.94
CA ILE A 39 -33.48 13.72 -21.17
C ILE A 39 -34.97 13.50 -20.93
N ASN A 40 -35.54 12.41 -21.47
CA ASN A 40 -36.99 12.13 -21.42
C ASN A 40 -37.87 13.31 -21.91
N GLY A 41 -37.41 14.02 -22.95
CA GLY A 41 -38.10 15.19 -23.51
C GLY A 41 -37.90 16.48 -22.73
N ILE A 42 -37.17 16.47 -21.61
CA ILE A 42 -36.84 17.67 -20.82
C ILE A 42 -35.53 18.27 -21.34
N PRO A 43 -35.50 19.54 -21.76
CA PRO A 43 -34.27 20.22 -22.19
C PRO A 43 -33.27 20.33 -21.03
N VAL A 44 -32.00 20.05 -21.32
CA VAL A 44 -30.93 20.06 -20.31
C VAL A 44 -29.94 21.22 -20.43
N ALA A 45 -30.07 22.06 -21.44
CA ALA A 45 -29.22 23.25 -21.60
C ALA A 45 -29.39 24.20 -20.40
N ASN A 46 -28.28 24.77 -19.92
CA ASN A 46 -28.22 25.72 -18.80
C ASN A 46 -28.80 25.20 -17.46
N GLN A 47 -29.07 23.90 -17.32
CA GLN A 47 -29.45 23.29 -16.05
C GLN A 47 -28.24 23.24 -15.10
N SER A 48 -28.49 23.21 -13.79
CA SER A 48 -27.43 22.89 -12.83
C SER A 48 -27.12 21.39 -12.84
N VAL A 49 -25.89 21.01 -12.48
CA VAL A 49 -25.50 19.59 -12.34
C VAL A 49 -26.42 18.85 -11.36
N ASN A 50 -26.82 19.52 -10.27
CA ASN A 50 -27.75 18.96 -9.28
C ASN A 50 -29.15 18.69 -9.88
N ALA A 51 -29.65 19.58 -10.73
CA ALA A 51 -30.92 19.37 -11.42
C ALA A 51 -30.85 18.17 -12.38
N LEU A 52 -29.75 18.03 -13.13
CA LEU A 52 -29.53 16.88 -14.02
C LEU A 52 -29.44 15.57 -13.24
N GLN A 53 -28.71 15.56 -12.12
CA GLN A 53 -28.64 14.39 -11.24
C GLN A 53 -30.01 13.99 -10.69
N LYS A 54 -30.84 14.98 -10.33
CA LYS A 54 -32.21 14.74 -9.86
C LYS A 54 -33.07 14.13 -10.98
N ILE A 55 -33.06 14.70 -12.18
CA ILE A 55 -33.78 14.17 -13.36
C ILE A 55 -33.37 12.72 -13.63
N LEU A 56 -32.07 12.41 -13.60
CA LEU A 56 -31.56 11.07 -13.87
C LEU A 56 -31.84 10.07 -12.75
N ARG A 57 -31.93 10.53 -11.50
CA ARG A 57 -32.25 9.68 -10.34
C ARG A 57 -33.75 9.37 -10.25
N GLU A 58 -34.59 10.32 -10.67
CA GLU A 58 -36.05 10.17 -10.71
C GLU A 58 -36.53 9.40 -11.95
N ALA A 59 -35.72 9.35 -13.01
CA ALA A 59 -36.00 8.55 -14.19
C ALA A 59 -36.05 7.05 -13.85
N ARG A 60 -37.24 6.45 -13.91
CA ARG A 60 -37.48 5.01 -13.74
C ARG A 60 -37.86 4.39 -15.09
N GLY A 61 -37.34 3.19 -15.36
CA GLY A 61 -37.61 2.48 -16.62
C GLY A 61 -36.69 2.91 -17.76
N SER A 62 -37.26 3.15 -18.95
CA SER A 62 -36.52 3.59 -20.13
C SER A 62 -36.13 5.07 -20.03
N VAL A 63 -34.85 5.37 -20.19
CA VAL A 63 -34.33 6.74 -20.28
C VAL A 63 -33.99 7.05 -21.74
N THR A 64 -34.60 8.09 -22.30
CA THR A 64 -34.36 8.55 -23.67
C THR A 64 -33.46 9.77 -23.66
N PHE A 65 -32.35 9.71 -24.40
CA PHE A 65 -31.44 10.83 -24.59
C PHE A 65 -31.56 11.35 -26.02
N LYS A 66 -31.70 12.67 -26.18
CA LYS A 66 -31.49 13.33 -27.47
C LYS A 66 -30.07 13.88 -27.48
N ILE A 67 -29.24 13.37 -28.37
CA ILE A 67 -27.81 13.67 -28.39
C ILE A 67 -27.36 14.32 -29.70
N VAL A 68 -26.30 15.12 -29.61
CA VAL A 68 -25.46 15.53 -30.73
C VAL A 68 -24.13 14.79 -30.56
N PRO A 69 -23.81 13.81 -31.42
CA PRO A 69 -22.58 13.04 -31.29
C PRO A 69 -21.34 13.91 -31.42
N SER A 70 -20.32 13.60 -30.62
CA SER A 70 -19.00 14.22 -30.78
C SER A 70 -18.24 13.55 -31.92
N TYR A 71 -17.90 14.31 -32.96
CA TYR A 71 -17.09 13.81 -34.09
C TYR A 71 -15.61 13.60 -33.77
N ARG A 72 -15.19 13.68 -32.49
CA ARG A 72 -13.85 13.20 -32.14
C ARG A 72 -13.86 11.69 -32.29
N SER A 73 -13.03 11.21 -33.20
CA SER A 73 -12.72 9.80 -33.47
C SER A 73 -12.86 8.96 -32.20
N ALA A 74 -14.04 8.38 -32.01
CA ALA A 74 -14.19 7.29 -31.06
C ALA A 74 -13.16 6.24 -31.49
N PRO A 75 -12.41 5.63 -30.55
CA PRO A 75 -11.79 4.36 -30.88
C PRO A 75 -12.90 3.48 -31.46
N PRO A 76 -12.63 2.75 -32.56
CA PRO A 76 -13.67 2.01 -33.26
C PRO A 76 -14.47 1.21 -32.23
N PRO A 77 -15.82 1.17 -32.37
CA PRO A 77 -16.67 0.44 -31.43
C PRO A 77 -16.04 -0.94 -31.27
N CYS A 78 -15.88 -1.40 -30.03
CA CYS A 78 -15.40 -2.75 -29.74
C CYS A 78 -16.11 -3.68 -30.71
N GLU A 79 -15.37 -4.11 -31.75
CA GLU A 79 -15.94 -4.94 -32.78
C GLU A 79 -16.57 -6.10 -32.04
N VAL A 80 -17.81 -6.39 -32.42
CA VAL A 80 -18.42 -7.68 -32.19
C VAL A 80 -17.54 -8.69 -32.96
N GLN A 81 -16.36 -8.99 -32.41
CA GLN A 81 -15.36 -9.87 -32.97
C GLN A 81 -15.79 -11.27 -32.61
N LEU A 82 -16.80 -11.73 -33.35
CA LEU A 82 -16.91 -13.13 -33.71
C LEU A 82 -15.52 -13.55 -34.23
N PHE A 83 -14.89 -14.50 -33.54
CA PHE A 83 -13.67 -15.19 -33.97
C PHE A 83 -12.37 -14.36 -34.04
N ARG A 84 -11.81 -14.03 -32.86
CA ARG A 84 -10.36 -14.09 -32.63
C ARG A 84 -10.14 -14.37 -31.16
N ILE A 85 -9.37 -15.41 -30.85
CA ILE A 85 -8.90 -15.70 -29.49
C ILE A 85 -8.05 -14.49 -29.07
N LYS A 86 -8.68 -13.47 -28.47
CA LYS A 86 -7.96 -12.46 -27.71
C LYS A 86 -7.36 -13.19 -26.52
N PRO A 87 -6.07 -12.96 -26.17
CA PRO A 87 -5.60 -13.38 -24.86
C PRO A 87 -6.60 -12.82 -23.83
N LEU A 88 -6.96 -13.64 -22.84
CA LEU A 88 -7.82 -13.22 -21.73
C LEU A 88 -7.32 -11.85 -21.26
N PRO A 89 -8.23 -10.87 -21.02
CA PRO A 89 -7.80 -9.55 -20.54
C PRO A 89 -6.92 -9.76 -19.32
N VAL A 90 -5.67 -9.27 -19.38
CA VAL A 90 -4.73 -9.36 -18.27
C VAL A 90 -5.37 -8.58 -17.12
N LEU A 91 -5.83 -9.32 -16.10
CA LEU A 91 -6.43 -8.72 -14.93
C LEU A 91 -5.29 -8.12 -14.09
N ILE A 92 -5.29 -6.80 -13.97
CA ILE A 92 -4.31 -6.08 -13.16
C ILE A 92 -4.94 -5.87 -11.79
N PHE A 93 -4.31 -6.42 -10.76
CA PHE A 93 -4.69 -6.17 -9.36
C PHE A 93 -3.59 -5.38 -8.69
N VAL A 94 -3.99 -4.41 -7.88
CA VAL A 94 -3.08 -3.61 -7.08
C VAL A 94 -3.53 -3.60 -5.63
N ARG A 95 -2.57 -3.53 -4.72
CA ARG A 95 -2.78 -3.25 -3.30
C ARG A 95 -2.61 -1.75 -3.07
N ALA A 96 -3.59 -1.12 -2.45
CA ALA A 96 -3.49 0.27 -2.03
C ALA A 96 -2.44 0.42 -0.91
N GLN A 97 -1.50 1.34 -1.07
CA GLN A 97 -0.47 1.62 -0.06
C GLN A 97 -0.82 2.86 0.79
N PHE A 98 -1.94 3.52 0.51
CA PHE A 98 -2.44 4.70 1.23
C PHE A 98 -3.95 4.64 1.39
N ASP A 99 -4.47 5.49 2.28
CA ASP A 99 -5.90 5.68 2.49
C ASP A 99 -6.45 6.73 1.52
N TYR A 100 -7.64 6.47 0.97
CA TYR A 100 -8.31 7.39 0.09
C TYR A 100 -9.79 7.53 0.43
N ASP A 101 -10.23 8.78 0.64
CA ASP A 101 -11.63 9.14 0.75
C ASP A 101 -12.01 10.11 -0.39
N PRO A 102 -12.88 9.70 -1.35
CA PRO A 102 -13.33 10.58 -2.42
C PRO A 102 -14.20 11.74 -1.95
N LEU A 103 -14.74 11.70 -0.72
CA LEU A 103 -15.54 12.79 -0.17
C LEU A 103 -14.67 13.97 0.32
N GLU A 104 -13.42 13.71 0.70
CA GLU A 104 -12.46 14.72 1.13
C GLU A 104 -11.62 15.27 -0.05
N ASP A 105 -11.84 14.75 -1.26
CA ASP A 105 -11.03 15.04 -2.42
C ASP A 105 -11.66 16.09 -3.33
N GLU A 106 -11.17 17.33 -3.27
CA GLU A 106 -11.68 18.41 -4.12
C GLU A 106 -11.35 18.24 -5.61
N LEU A 107 -10.38 17.39 -5.96
CA LEU A 107 -9.94 17.19 -7.35
C LEU A 107 -10.78 16.12 -8.07
N ILE A 108 -11.59 15.33 -7.34
CA ILE A 108 -12.38 14.28 -7.97
C ILE A 108 -13.50 14.87 -8.83
N PRO A 109 -13.67 14.42 -10.09
CA PRO A 109 -14.72 14.93 -10.96
C PRO A 109 -16.14 14.73 -10.40
N CYS A 110 -16.33 13.63 -9.65
CA CYS A 110 -17.59 13.30 -9.01
C CYS A 110 -17.31 12.39 -7.81
N ALA A 111 -17.48 12.93 -6.60
CA ALA A 111 -17.20 12.22 -5.36
C ALA A 111 -18.03 10.92 -5.23
N GLN A 112 -19.27 10.93 -5.72
CA GLN A 112 -20.16 9.77 -5.71
C GLN A 112 -19.73 8.64 -6.67
N ALA A 113 -18.85 8.94 -7.64
CA ALA A 113 -18.28 7.95 -8.53
C ALA A 113 -16.94 7.40 -8.00
N GLY A 114 -16.39 7.99 -6.94
CA GLY A 114 -15.14 7.55 -6.32
C GLY A 114 -15.29 6.28 -5.50
N ILE A 115 -14.21 5.52 -5.36
CA ILE A 115 -14.14 4.38 -4.46
C ILE A 115 -13.26 4.76 -3.28
N ALA A 116 -13.84 4.82 -2.09
CA ALA A 116 -13.08 4.95 -0.85
C ALA A 116 -12.34 3.63 -0.56
N PHE A 117 -11.07 3.69 -0.20
CA PHE A 117 -10.28 2.52 0.17
C PHE A 117 -9.30 2.82 1.30
N LYS A 118 -8.86 1.75 1.96
CA LYS A 118 -7.85 1.78 3.01
C LYS A 118 -6.57 1.11 2.54
N THR A 119 -5.47 1.47 3.19
CA THR A 119 -4.19 0.81 3.03
C THR A 119 -4.35 -0.70 3.20
N GLY A 120 -3.88 -1.49 2.24
CA GLY A 120 -4.04 -2.94 2.18
C GLY A 120 -5.22 -3.44 1.34
N ASP A 121 -6.20 -2.59 1.00
CA ASP A 121 -7.31 -2.97 0.13
C ASP A 121 -6.79 -3.40 -1.26
N ILE A 122 -7.40 -4.45 -1.82
CA ILE A 122 -7.08 -4.95 -3.15
C ILE A 122 -8.06 -4.37 -4.17
N LEU A 123 -7.51 -3.76 -5.22
CA LEU A 123 -8.24 -3.10 -6.28
C LEU A 123 -7.92 -3.75 -7.63
N GLN A 124 -8.95 -4.18 -8.35
CA GLN A 124 -8.85 -4.58 -9.74
C GLN A 124 -8.87 -3.33 -10.63
N ILE A 125 -7.82 -3.11 -11.40
CA ILE A 125 -7.75 -2.00 -12.35
C ILE A 125 -8.47 -2.40 -13.63
N ILE A 126 -9.45 -1.59 -14.02
CA ILE A 126 -10.32 -1.83 -15.18
C ILE A 126 -9.89 -0.98 -16.37
N SER A 127 -9.57 0.30 -16.15
CA SER A 127 -9.07 1.20 -17.20
C SER A 127 -8.10 2.24 -16.63
N LYS A 128 -7.05 2.52 -17.40
CA LYS A 128 -6.00 3.52 -17.14
C LYS A 128 -6.04 4.66 -18.17
N ASP A 129 -7.13 4.79 -18.93
CA ASP A 129 -7.19 5.71 -20.08
C ASP A 129 -7.13 7.18 -19.69
N ASP A 130 -7.60 7.51 -18.49
CA ASP A 130 -7.49 8.85 -17.94
C ASP A 130 -6.22 8.97 -17.09
N HIS A 131 -5.40 9.96 -17.42
CA HIS A 131 -4.10 10.17 -16.79
C HIS A 131 -4.17 10.43 -15.29
N TYR A 132 -5.27 10.99 -14.78
CA TYR A 132 -5.39 11.36 -13.37
C TYR A 132 -6.29 10.42 -12.57
N TRP A 133 -7.27 9.78 -13.23
CA TRP A 133 -8.36 9.06 -12.57
C TRP A 133 -8.59 7.69 -13.19
N TRP A 134 -8.01 6.66 -12.60
CA TRP A 134 -8.21 5.30 -13.07
C TRP A 134 -9.60 4.78 -12.69
N GLN A 135 -10.10 3.84 -13.49
CA GLN A 135 -11.31 3.10 -13.15
C GLN A 135 -10.92 1.77 -12.54
N ALA A 136 -11.42 1.51 -11.34
CA ALA A 136 -11.12 0.30 -10.60
C ALA A 136 -12.37 -0.26 -9.89
N GLN A 137 -12.22 -1.43 -9.30
CA GLN A 137 -13.23 -2.08 -8.48
C GLN A 137 -12.53 -2.78 -7.32
N LYS A 138 -13.13 -2.78 -6.12
CA LYS A 138 -12.59 -3.56 -5.00
C LYS A 138 -12.72 -5.06 -5.26
N ASP A 139 -11.71 -5.83 -4.87
CA ASP A 139 -11.78 -7.30 -4.91
C ASP A 139 -13.05 -7.79 -4.18
N ASN A 140 -13.79 -8.71 -4.81
CA ASN A 140 -15.06 -9.27 -4.33
C ASN A 140 -16.25 -8.28 -4.20
N ALA A 141 -16.14 -7.02 -4.62
CA ALA A 141 -17.30 -6.13 -4.66
C ALA A 141 -18.15 -6.41 -5.90
N ALA A 142 -19.44 -6.70 -5.75
CA ALA A 142 -20.37 -6.77 -6.87
C ALA A 142 -20.82 -5.35 -7.24
N GLY A 143 -20.32 -4.79 -8.35
CA GLY A 143 -20.63 -3.41 -8.71
C GLY A 143 -20.08 -2.96 -10.07
N SER A 144 -20.38 -1.71 -10.42
CA SER A 144 -19.73 -1.00 -11.53
C SER A 144 -18.37 -0.45 -11.10
N ALA A 145 -17.47 -0.23 -12.05
CA ALA A 145 -16.22 0.47 -11.79
C ALA A 145 -16.47 1.84 -11.15
N GLY A 146 -15.55 2.28 -10.30
CA GLY A 146 -15.50 3.61 -9.73
C GLY A 146 -14.12 4.24 -9.92
N LEU A 147 -13.99 5.51 -9.55
CA LEU A 147 -12.79 6.30 -9.75
C LEU A 147 -11.84 6.17 -8.57
N ILE A 148 -10.57 5.97 -8.88
CA ILE A 148 -9.45 6.06 -7.94
C ILE A 148 -8.39 7.01 -8.51
N PRO A 149 -7.61 7.69 -7.67
CA PRO A 149 -6.51 8.51 -8.15
C PRO A 149 -5.46 7.62 -8.82
N SER A 150 -4.95 8.06 -9.97
CA SER A 150 -3.79 7.47 -10.63
C SER A 150 -2.52 7.59 -9.75
N PRO A 151 -1.50 6.75 -9.97
CA PRO A 151 -0.18 6.95 -9.38
C PRO A 151 0.35 8.37 -9.58
N GLU A 152 0.25 8.91 -10.79
CA GLU A 152 0.75 10.24 -11.12
C GLU A 152 0.02 11.35 -10.35
N LEU A 153 -1.30 11.24 -10.16
CA LEU A 153 -2.06 12.17 -9.33
C LEU A 153 -1.65 12.07 -7.86
N GLN A 154 -1.43 10.85 -7.36
CA GLN A 154 -1.04 10.62 -5.97
C GLN A 154 0.39 11.11 -5.69
N GLU A 155 1.34 10.86 -6.57
CA GLU A 155 2.71 11.39 -6.50
C GLU A 155 2.70 12.92 -6.44
N ARG A 156 1.85 13.55 -7.26
CA ARG A 156 1.69 15.00 -7.26
C ARG A 156 1.14 15.51 -5.92
N ARG A 157 0.21 14.81 -5.28
CA ARG A 157 -0.30 15.14 -3.94
C ARG A 157 0.79 15.07 -2.88
N ILE A 158 1.56 13.98 -2.88
CA ILE A 158 2.67 13.78 -1.95
C ILE A 158 3.70 14.91 -2.11
N ALA A 159 4.04 15.26 -3.36
CA ALA A 159 4.95 16.36 -3.64
C ALA A 159 4.42 17.72 -3.13
N TYR A 160 3.13 18.00 -3.31
CA TYR A 160 2.52 19.23 -2.79
C TYR A 160 2.56 19.28 -1.26
N MET A 161 2.16 18.21 -0.57
CA MET A 161 2.20 18.11 0.89
C MET A 161 3.62 18.31 1.43
N ALA A 162 4.63 17.73 0.77
CA ALA A 162 6.03 17.91 1.14
C ALA A 162 6.51 19.37 0.97
N MET A 163 6.03 20.08 -0.06
CA MET A 163 6.34 21.50 -0.25
C MET A 163 5.66 22.38 0.80
N GLU A 164 4.42 22.06 1.20
CA GLU A 164 3.71 22.82 2.24
C GLU A 164 4.36 22.65 3.62
N LYS A 165 4.73 21.41 3.97
CA LYS A 165 5.47 21.13 5.21
C LYS A 165 6.78 21.89 5.29
N ASN A 166 7.55 21.92 4.20
CA ASN A 166 8.78 22.70 4.10
C ASN A 166 8.55 24.22 4.26
N LYS A 167 7.44 24.74 3.74
CA LYS A 167 7.08 26.16 3.92
C LYS A 167 6.73 26.47 5.37
N GLN A 168 5.99 25.58 6.06
CA GLN A 168 5.68 25.74 7.48
C GLN A 168 6.93 25.64 8.37
N GLU A 169 7.85 24.73 8.06
CA GLU A 169 9.12 24.60 8.79
C GLU A 169 10.04 25.81 8.56
N GLN A 170 10.06 26.39 7.35
CA GLN A 170 10.77 27.64 7.08
C GLN A 170 10.19 28.87 7.80
N VAL A 171 8.92 28.85 8.19
CA VAL A 171 8.28 29.96 8.93
C VAL A 171 8.61 29.89 10.44
N ASN A 172 9.01 28.71 10.96
CA ASN A 172 9.32 28.50 12.37
C ASN A 172 10.80 28.69 12.76
N CYS A 173 11.67 29.12 11.84
CA CYS A 173 13.08 29.45 12.14
C CYS A 173 13.45 30.82 11.52
N SER A 174 13.83 31.74 12.40
CA SER A 174 14.07 33.17 12.14
C SER A 174 15.17 33.50 11.10
N ILE A 175 14.94 34.60 10.38
CA ILE A 175 15.91 35.63 9.96
C ILE A 175 17.26 35.10 9.48
N PHE A 176 17.40 34.73 8.21
CA PHE A 176 18.58 35.02 7.37
C PHE A 176 18.25 34.69 5.91
N GLY A 177 18.24 35.71 5.05
CA GLY A 177 17.88 35.60 3.64
C GLY A 177 18.83 34.70 2.86
N ARG A 178 18.32 33.58 2.34
CA ARG A 178 18.96 32.84 1.24
C ARG A 178 18.12 33.00 -0.02
N LYS A 179 18.79 33.45 -1.08
CA LYS A 179 18.22 33.84 -2.38
C LYS A 179 17.30 32.76 -2.95
N LYS A 180 16.08 33.16 -3.35
CA LYS A 180 15.12 32.35 -4.11
C LYS A 180 15.78 31.83 -5.39
N LYS A 181 16.11 30.54 -5.44
CA LYS A 181 16.37 29.83 -6.69
C LYS A 181 15.02 29.43 -7.28
N GLN A 182 14.55 30.18 -8.29
CA GLN A 182 13.37 29.82 -9.05
C GLN A 182 13.64 28.50 -9.79
N TYR A 183 13.14 27.38 -9.27
CA TYR A 183 12.99 26.16 -10.07
C TYR A 183 11.76 26.33 -10.94
N LYS A 184 11.98 26.89 -12.12
CA LYS A 184 11.02 26.96 -13.22
C LYS A 184 11.42 25.94 -14.28
N ASP A 185 11.73 24.72 -13.86
CA ASP A 185 12.04 23.63 -14.79
C ASP A 185 10.98 22.54 -14.76
N LYS A 186 10.42 22.39 -15.96
CA LYS A 186 9.41 21.49 -16.46
C LYS A 186 9.38 20.11 -15.82
N TYR A 187 8.17 19.74 -15.41
CA TYR A 187 7.65 18.40 -15.15
C TYR A 187 8.00 17.42 -16.28
N LEU A 188 9.12 16.72 -16.14
CA LEU A 188 9.41 15.47 -16.81
C LEU A 188 9.91 14.52 -15.71
N ALA A 189 9.19 13.43 -15.50
CA ALA A 189 9.47 12.36 -14.53
C ALA A 189 10.77 11.58 -14.81
N LYS A 190 11.75 12.19 -15.51
CA LYS A 190 12.99 11.56 -15.96
C LYS A 190 14.26 12.02 -15.23
N HIS A 191 14.14 12.78 -14.14
CA HIS A 191 15.30 13.07 -13.28
C HIS A 191 15.19 12.33 -11.93
N ASN A 192 15.63 11.08 -11.98
CA ASN A 192 15.73 10.05 -10.93
C ASN A 192 16.86 10.29 -9.92
N ALA A 193 16.66 11.15 -8.93
CA ALA A 193 17.54 11.15 -7.74
C ALA A 193 16.83 11.65 -6.49
N VAL A 194 15.88 12.57 -6.65
CA VAL A 194 15.01 13.05 -5.56
C VAL A 194 13.87 12.06 -5.29
N PHE A 195 13.43 11.33 -6.32
CA PHE A 195 12.34 10.35 -6.22
C PHE A 195 12.79 9.00 -5.67
N ASP A 196 14.04 8.56 -5.89
CA ASP A 196 14.57 7.33 -5.25
C ASP A 196 14.68 7.46 -3.72
N GLN A 197 14.68 8.69 -3.20
CA GLN A 197 14.68 8.99 -1.76
C GLN A 197 13.28 9.10 -1.17
N LEU A 198 12.24 9.25 -2.00
CA LEU A 198 10.85 9.29 -1.58
C LEU A 198 10.29 7.90 -1.86
N ASP A 199 10.08 7.09 -0.82
CA ASP A 199 9.22 5.91 -0.94
C ASP A 199 7.82 6.41 -1.37
N LEU A 200 7.55 6.44 -2.69
CA LEU A 200 6.31 6.96 -3.25
C LEU A 200 5.20 5.95 -2.98
N VAL A 201 4.49 6.18 -1.89
CA VAL A 201 3.39 5.34 -1.42
C VAL A 201 2.16 5.54 -2.32
N THR A 202 2.04 4.73 -3.37
CA THR A 202 0.91 4.73 -4.30
C THR A 202 0.17 3.38 -4.30
N TYR A 203 0.52 2.49 -5.21
CA TYR A 203 -0.07 1.16 -5.36
C TYR A 203 1.02 0.14 -5.63
N GLU A 204 0.87 -1.06 -5.09
CA GLU A 204 1.76 -2.20 -5.36
C GLU A 204 1.01 -3.21 -6.23
N GLU A 205 1.57 -3.59 -7.38
CA GLU A 205 0.95 -4.60 -8.22
C GLU A 205 1.05 -5.98 -7.57
N VAL A 206 -0.07 -6.70 -7.51
CA VAL A 206 -0.18 -7.98 -6.80
C VAL A 206 -0.86 -9.05 -7.63
N VAL A 207 -0.53 -10.30 -7.31
CA VAL A 207 -1.15 -11.49 -7.88
C VAL A 207 -1.65 -12.39 -6.76
N LYS A 208 -2.80 -13.05 -6.98
CA LYS A 208 -3.37 -14.01 -6.05
C LYS A 208 -2.80 -15.39 -6.35
N LEU A 209 -1.98 -15.91 -5.45
CA LEU A 209 -1.46 -17.27 -5.56
C LEU A 209 -2.36 -18.24 -4.79
N PRO A 210 -2.77 -19.36 -5.41
CA PRO A 210 -3.59 -20.36 -4.74
C PRO A 210 -2.77 -21.10 -3.68
N TYR A 211 -3.43 -21.59 -2.64
CA TYR A 211 -2.85 -22.61 -1.78
C TYR A 211 -2.74 -23.95 -2.54
N PRO A 212 -1.64 -24.71 -2.46
CA PRO A 212 -0.42 -24.48 -1.66
C PRO A 212 0.76 -23.88 -2.45
N ALA A 213 0.52 -23.20 -3.59
CA ALA A 213 1.58 -22.76 -4.51
C ALA A 213 2.54 -21.70 -3.92
N PHE A 214 2.15 -21.05 -2.82
CA PHE A 214 2.98 -20.06 -2.13
C PHE A 214 2.85 -20.21 -0.61
N GLN A 215 3.98 -20.13 0.09
CA GLN A 215 4.05 -20.13 1.54
C GLN A 215 4.99 -19.01 2.01
N ARG A 216 4.63 -18.37 3.12
CA ARG A 216 5.49 -17.36 3.76
C ARG A 216 6.60 -18.09 4.48
N LYS A 217 7.84 -17.65 4.31
CA LYS A 217 9.02 -18.29 4.93
C LYS A 217 9.50 -17.56 6.17
N THR A 218 9.21 -16.26 6.26
CA THR A 218 9.63 -15.42 7.38
C THR A 218 8.42 -14.74 8.01
N LEU A 219 8.35 -14.73 9.34
CA LEU A 219 7.44 -13.91 10.14
C LEU A 219 8.24 -12.74 10.71
N VAL A 220 7.85 -11.51 10.38
CA VAL A 220 8.54 -10.29 10.85
C VAL A 220 7.65 -9.58 11.87
N LEU A 221 8.17 -9.40 13.09
CA LEU A 221 7.53 -8.69 14.18
C LEU A 221 8.11 -7.28 14.30
N LEU A 222 7.33 -6.28 13.90
CA LEU A 222 7.64 -4.86 14.04
C LEU A 222 6.85 -4.25 15.20
N GLY A 223 7.34 -3.16 15.78
CA GLY A 223 6.70 -2.51 16.92
C GLY A 223 7.71 -1.74 17.76
N ALA A 224 7.19 -0.84 18.59
CA ALA A 224 8.02 0.01 19.44
C ALA A 224 8.94 -0.80 20.37
N HIS A 225 10.05 -0.21 20.79
CA HIS A 225 10.88 -0.81 21.82
C HIS A 225 10.09 -1.00 23.11
N GLY A 226 10.16 -2.20 23.72
CA GLY A 226 9.43 -2.53 24.94
C GLY A 226 8.01 -3.06 24.75
N VAL A 227 7.46 -3.12 23.52
CA VAL A 227 6.08 -3.61 23.27
C VAL A 227 5.91 -5.14 23.42
N GLY A 228 6.96 -5.87 23.81
CA GLY A 228 6.88 -7.32 24.07
C GLY A 228 7.24 -8.25 22.90
N ARG A 229 7.76 -7.73 21.77
CA ARG A 229 8.15 -8.53 20.58
C ARG A 229 9.01 -9.75 20.92
N ARG A 230 10.06 -9.54 21.73
CA ARG A 230 10.99 -10.61 22.15
C ARG A 230 10.29 -11.72 22.94
N GLN A 231 9.35 -11.36 23.81
CA GLN A 231 8.60 -12.34 24.61
C GLN A 231 7.65 -13.14 23.72
N ILE A 232 6.88 -12.48 22.85
CA ILE A 232 5.99 -13.13 21.87
C ILE A 232 6.78 -14.13 21.02
N LYS A 233 7.90 -13.69 20.45
CA LYS A 233 8.82 -14.54 19.66
C LYS A 233 9.25 -15.78 20.44
N ASN A 234 9.82 -15.60 21.62
CA ASN A 234 10.36 -16.70 22.41
C ASN A 234 9.28 -17.71 22.81
N THR A 235 8.08 -17.23 23.16
CA THR A 235 6.96 -18.11 23.51
C THR A 235 6.48 -18.93 22.31
N ILE A 236 6.38 -18.34 21.12
CA ILE A 236 5.96 -19.06 19.91
C ILE A 236 6.99 -20.15 19.53
N ILE A 237 8.29 -19.82 19.58
CA ILE A 237 9.35 -20.79 19.27
C ILE A 237 9.37 -21.92 20.30
N ALA A 238 9.20 -21.61 21.59
CA ALA A 238 9.16 -22.63 22.63
C ALA A 238 7.94 -23.56 22.49
N LYS A 239 6.80 -23.04 22.00
CA LYS A 239 5.57 -23.81 21.81
C LYS A 239 5.61 -24.70 20.56
N HIS A 240 6.26 -24.27 19.49
CA HIS A 240 6.40 -25.04 18.23
C HIS A 240 7.84 -25.03 17.69
N PRO A 241 8.79 -25.71 18.36
CA PRO A 241 10.22 -25.69 18.00
C PRO A 241 10.53 -26.42 16.69
N ASP A 242 9.62 -27.24 16.22
CA ASP A 242 9.65 -27.95 14.93
C ASP A 242 9.27 -27.04 13.76
N LYS A 243 8.48 -25.98 14.01
CA LYS A 243 7.95 -25.09 12.96
C LYS A 243 8.68 -23.76 12.87
N TYR A 244 9.12 -23.22 14.00
CA TYR A 244 9.68 -21.87 14.08
C TYR A 244 11.10 -21.87 14.60
N ALA A 245 11.93 -20.96 14.08
CA ALA A 245 13.26 -20.71 14.61
C ALA A 245 13.60 -19.21 14.54
N TYR A 246 14.52 -18.78 15.40
CA TYR A 246 15.09 -17.43 15.38
C TYR A 246 16.52 -17.51 14.83
N PRO A 247 16.92 -16.65 13.88
CA PRO A 247 18.30 -16.65 13.39
C PRO A 247 19.25 -16.23 14.51
N ILE A 248 20.24 -17.07 14.77
CA ILE A 248 21.29 -16.80 15.74
C ILE A 248 22.14 -15.61 15.24
N PRO A 249 22.19 -14.50 16.00
CA PRO A 249 22.95 -13.31 15.60
C PRO A 249 24.46 -13.55 15.75
N HIS A 250 25.23 -12.73 15.06
CA HIS A 250 26.69 -12.69 15.14
C HIS A 250 27.13 -11.55 16.05
N THR A 251 28.26 -11.72 16.73
CA THR A 251 28.88 -10.67 17.55
C THR A 251 30.39 -10.69 17.48
N THR A 252 31.00 -9.50 17.59
CA THR A 252 32.46 -9.34 17.76
C THR A 252 32.91 -9.41 19.21
N ARG A 253 31.98 -9.55 20.15
CA ARG A 253 32.30 -9.74 21.58
C ARG A 253 32.95 -11.10 21.77
N SER A 254 33.94 -11.21 22.64
CA SER A 254 34.48 -12.53 23.03
C SER A 254 33.43 -13.38 23.77
N PRO A 255 33.38 -14.70 23.53
CA PRO A 255 32.50 -15.61 24.27
C PRO A 255 32.80 -15.58 25.76
N ARG A 256 31.76 -15.64 26.60
CA ARG A 256 31.90 -15.91 28.04
C ARG A 256 32.14 -17.40 28.28
N ASN A 257 32.59 -17.75 29.48
CA ASN A 257 32.94 -19.13 29.84
C ASN A 257 31.78 -20.13 29.69
N ASP A 258 30.53 -19.66 29.76
CA ASP A 258 29.29 -20.43 29.64
C ASP A 258 28.64 -20.33 28.26
N GLU A 259 29.23 -19.60 27.32
CA GLU A 259 28.67 -19.39 25.99
C GLU A 259 29.34 -20.28 24.94
N GLU A 260 28.52 -20.98 24.17
CA GLU A 260 28.95 -21.82 23.06
C GLU A 260 28.67 -21.11 21.72
N ASN A 261 29.63 -21.20 20.80
CA ASN A 261 29.48 -20.66 19.45
C ASN A 261 28.36 -21.39 18.70
N GLY A 262 27.46 -20.63 18.07
CA GLY A 262 26.33 -21.18 17.32
C GLY A 262 25.16 -21.63 18.18
N ARG A 263 25.11 -21.21 19.46
CA ARG A 263 23.95 -21.42 20.34
C ARG A 263 23.15 -20.14 20.54
N ASN A 264 23.73 -19.17 21.24
CA ASN A 264 23.12 -17.85 21.45
C ASN A 264 23.68 -16.79 20.49
N TYR A 265 24.96 -16.93 20.14
CA TYR A 265 25.66 -16.06 19.20
C TYR A 265 26.64 -16.86 18.35
N TYR A 266 26.90 -16.38 17.14
CA TYR A 266 28.12 -16.69 16.41
C TYR A 266 29.19 -15.64 16.74
N PHE A 267 30.29 -16.08 17.32
CA PHE A 267 31.40 -15.24 17.70
C PHE A 267 32.37 -15.11 16.52
N VAL A 268 32.49 -13.90 15.97
CA VAL A 268 33.31 -13.60 14.79
C VAL A 268 34.30 -12.49 15.08
N SER A 269 35.35 -12.37 14.28
CA SER A 269 36.29 -11.27 14.43
C SER A 269 35.69 -9.94 13.93
N HIS A 270 36.22 -8.81 14.43
CA HIS A 270 35.81 -7.49 13.95
C HIS A 270 36.07 -7.33 12.45
N ASP A 271 37.23 -7.75 11.97
CA ASP A 271 37.62 -7.64 10.56
C ASP A 271 36.70 -8.47 9.64
N GLU A 272 36.34 -9.69 10.06
CA GLU A 272 35.39 -10.54 9.34
C GLU A 272 34.01 -9.88 9.27
N MET A 273 33.47 -9.41 10.39
CA MET A 273 32.16 -8.75 10.41
C MET A 273 32.16 -7.50 9.53
N MET A 274 33.23 -6.70 9.53
CA MET A 274 33.34 -5.51 8.68
C MET A 274 33.42 -5.85 7.18
N ALA A 275 34.12 -6.92 6.81
CA ALA A 275 34.19 -7.39 5.43
C ALA A 275 32.82 -7.87 4.92
N ASP A 276 32.08 -8.59 5.76
CA ASP A 276 30.73 -9.07 5.46
C ASP A 276 29.72 -7.93 5.37
N ILE A 277 29.80 -6.93 6.25
CA ILE A 277 28.98 -5.70 6.18
C ILE A 277 29.24 -4.97 4.86
N ALA A 278 30.51 -4.81 4.46
CA ALA A 278 30.87 -4.19 3.19
C ALA A 278 30.35 -4.98 1.97
N SER A 279 30.10 -6.29 2.15
CA SER A 279 29.55 -7.19 1.14
C SER A 279 28.02 -7.29 1.18
N ASN A 280 27.34 -6.53 2.05
CA ASN A 280 25.88 -6.56 2.27
C ASN A 280 25.32 -7.92 2.74
N GLU A 281 26.10 -8.68 3.51
CA GLU A 281 25.68 -9.99 4.03
C GLU A 281 24.87 -9.92 5.34
N TYR A 282 24.75 -8.72 5.93
CA TYR A 282 23.98 -8.47 7.15
C TYR A 282 22.64 -7.82 6.84
N LEU A 283 21.59 -8.37 7.46
CA LEU A 283 20.26 -7.76 7.44
C LEU A 283 20.22 -6.46 8.24
N GLU A 284 20.74 -6.53 9.46
CA GLU A 284 20.88 -5.41 10.39
C GLU A 284 22.12 -5.63 11.25
N TYR A 285 22.74 -4.53 11.65
CA TYR A 285 23.89 -4.54 12.54
C TYR A 285 23.92 -3.26 13.37
N GLY A 286 24.53 -3.34 14.55
CA GLY A 286 24.65 -2.22 15.48
C GLY A 286 25.76 -2.44 16.49
N THR A 287 26.11 -1.38 17.20
CA THR A 287 27.15 -1.40 18.23
C THR A 287 26.54 -1.27 19.61
N HIS A 288 26.93 -2.15 20.52
CA HIS A 288 26.52 -2.13 21.92
C HIS A 288 27.71 -2.47 22.81
N GLU A 289 27.98 -1.67 23.84
CA GLU A 289 29.09 -1.88 24.79
C GLU A 289 30.45 -2.13 24.10
N ASN A 290 30.77 -1.35 23.05
CA ASN A 290 32.00 -1.48 22.24
C ASN A 290 32.15 -2.79 21.43
N ALA A 291 31.12 -3.65 21.40
CA ALA A 291 31.06 -4.79 20.50
C ALA A 291 29.99 -4.57 19.42
N MET A 292 30.19 -5.17 18.26
CA MET A 292 29.20 -5.17 17.19
C MET A 292 28.33 -6.43 17.29
N TYR A 293 27.07 -6.27 16.90
CA TYR A 293 26.07 -7.33 16.82
C TYR A 293 25.35 -7.20 15.49
N GLY A 294 24.97 -8.31 14.87
CA GLY A 294 24.19 -8.27 13.64
C GLY A 294 23.61 -9.61 13.25
N THR A 295 22.56 -9.58 12.42
CA THR A 295 21.90 -10.78 11.91
C THR A 295 22.32 -10.99 10.45
N LYS A 296 23.11 -12.04 10.18
CA LYS A 296 23.50 -12.40 8.80
C LYS A 296 22.30 -12.97 8.04
N LEU A 297 22.20 -12.65 6.74
CA LEU A 297 21.17 -13.17 5.84
C LEU A 297 21.28 -14.70 5.69
N GLU A 298 22.51 -15.24 5.68
CA GLU A 298 22.76 -16.68 5.61
C GLU A 298 22.09 -17.46 6.75
N THR A 299 22.06 -16.93 7.97
CA THR A 299 21.41 -17.60 9.11
C THR A 299 19.90 -17.74 8.89
N ILE A 300 19.28 -16.77 8.22
CA ILE A 300 17.86 -16.81 7.87
C ILE A 300 17.63 -17.86 6.77
N ARG A 301 18.51 -17.90 5.76
CA ARG A 301 18.46 -18.91 4.68
C ARG A 301 18.54 -20.33 5.22
N LYS A 302 19.43 -20.60 6.17
CA LYS A 302 19.55 -21.91 6.84
C LYS A 302 18.25 -22.38 7.48
N ILE A 303 17.53 -21.48 8.15
CA ILE A 303 16.22 -21.80 8.75
C ILE A 303 15.22 -22.21 7.65
N HIS A 304 15.21 -21.49 6.52
CA HIS A 304 14.34 -21.82 5.40
C HIS A 304 14.70 -23.16 4.75
N GLU A 305 15.99 -23.50 4.66
CA GLU A 305 16.48 -24.79 4.15
C GLU A 305 16.06 -25.96 5.05
N GLU A 306 15.97 -25.74 6.37
CA GLU A 306 15.41 -26.70 7.33
C GLU A 306 13.89 -26.88 7.21
N GLY A 307 13.21 -26.11 6.35
CA GLY A 307 11.76 -26.15 6.17
C GLY A 307 10.98 -25.45 7.29
N LYS A 308 11.65 -24.62 8.11
CA LYS A 308 11.05 -23.86 9.20
C LYS A 308 10.75 -22.43 8.79
N VAL A 309 9.82 -21.79 9.50
CA VAL A 309 9.53 -20.37 9.37
C VAL A 309 10.45 -19.57 10.29
N ALA A 310 11.24 -18.64 9.74
CA ALA A 310 12.08 -17.76 10.53
C ALA A 310 11.25 -16.66 11.20
N ILE A 311 11.33 -16.49 12.52
CA ILE A 311 10.69 -15.37 13.23
C ILE A 311 11.75 -14.30 13.50
N LEU A 312 11.49 -13.05 13.08
CA LEU A 312 12.42 -11.93 13.20
C LEU A 312 11.79 -10.79 14.01
N ASP A 313 12.48 -10.27 15.03
CA ASP A 313 12.11 -9.07 15.79
C ASP A 313 13.01 -7.87 15.46
N VAL A 314 13.03 -7.50 14.18
CA VAL A 314 13.91 -6.49 13.56
C VAL A 314 13.31 -5.07 13.57
N GLU A 315 14.11 -4.08 13.15
CA GLU A 315 13.62 -2.73 12.87
C GLU A 315 12.98 -2.61 11.46
N PRO A 316 12.07 -1.65 11.21
CA PRO A 316 11.38 -1.52 9.92
C PRO A 316 12.31 -1.36 8.70
N GLN A 317 13.51 -0.81 8.89
CA GLN A 317 14.51 -0.62 7.85
C GLN A 317 14.93 -1.96 7.22
N ALA A 318 14.90 -3.05 7.99
CA ALA A 318 15.18 -4.41 7.53
C ALA A 318 14.21 -4.86 6.42
N LEU A 319 13.01 -4.28 6.33
CA LEU A 319 12.04 -4.62 5.28
C LEU A 319 12.54 -4.31 3.87
N LYS A 320 13.48 -3.36 3.72
CA LYS A 320 14.09 -3.05 2.41
C LYS A 320 14.82 -4.25 1.81
N VAL A 321 15.37 -5.11 2.66
CA VAL A 321 16.07 -6.33 2.27
C VAL A 321 15.13 -7.53 2.30
N LEU A 322 14.24 -7.61 3.30
CA LEU A 322 13.37 -8.77 3.50
C LEU A 322 12.22 -8.86 2.50
N ARG A 323 11.72 -7.76 1.92
CA ARG A 323 10.52 -7.76 1.05
C ARG A 323 10.79 -8.30 -0.36
N THR A 324 11.30 -9.52 -0.44
CA THR A 324 11.60 -10.23 -1.70
C THR A 324 10.98 -11.62 -1.69
N ALA A 325 10.95 -12.26 -2.87
CA ALA A 325 10.50 -13.65 -3.02
C ALA A 325 11.30 -14.64 -2.17
N GLU A 326 12.59 -14.33 -1.93
CA GLU A 326 13.52 -15.17 -1.21
C GLU A 326 13.07 -15.40 0.23
N PHE A 327 12.74 -14.32 0.94
CA PHE A 327 12.32 -14.34 2.34
C PHE A 327 10.80 -14.41 2.51
N ALA A 328 10.03 -13.92 1.52
CA ALA A 328 8.57 -13.96 1.52
C ALA A 328 7.96 -13.57 2.89
N PRO A 329 8.29 -12.40 3.45
CA PRO A 329 7.98 -12.05 4.83
C PRO A 329 6.49 -11.82 5.02
N TYR A 330 5.93 -12.30 6.13
CA TYR A 330 4.64 -11.89 6.66
C TYR A 330 4.88 -10.87 7.78
N VAL A 331 4.53 -9.62 7.54
CA VAL A 331 4.88 -8.49 8.40
C VAL A 331 3.74 -8.19 9.37
N VAL A 332 3.99 -8.44 10.65
CA VAL A 332 3.04 -8.18 11.73
C VAL A 332 3.54 -7.03 12.59
N PHE A 333 2.72 -5.98 12.69
CA PHE A 333 2.97 -4.86 13.57
C PHE A 333 2.28 -5.07 14.91
N ILE A 334 3.08 -5.07 15.98
CA ILE A 334 2.63 -5.13 17.36
C ILE A 334 2.53 -3.69 17.86
N ALA A 335 1.30 -3.17 17.87
CA ALA A 335 0.99 -1.84 18.33
C ALA A 335 0.98 -1.77 19.86
N ALA A 336 1.42 -0.63 20.39
CA ALA A 336 1.28 -0.28 21.78
C ALA A 336 -0.19 -0.28 22.23
N PRO A 337 -0.50 -0.74 23.46
CA PRO A 337 -1.82 -0.58 24.02
C PRO A 337 -2.10 0.91 24.29
N GLN A 338 -3.38 1.27 24.34
CA GLN A 338 -3.79 2.62 24.74
C GLN A 338 -3.77 2.72 26.27
N PHE A 339 -2.78 3.41 26.82
CA PHE A 339 -2.66 3.62 28.26
C PHE A 339 -3.67 4.68 28.74
N GLN A 340 -4.94 4.30 28.85
CA GLN A 340 -5.93 5.13 29.54
C GLN A 340 -5.83 4.86 31.04
N ASN A 341 -5.40 5.86 31.82
CA ASN A 341 -5.41 5.89 33.30
C ASN A 341 -4.30 5.11 34.04
N ILE A 342 -3.18 4.77 33.40
CA ILE A 342 -2.01 4.26 34.11
C ILE A 342 -1.11 5.43 34.49
N ALA A 343 -0.70 5.50 35.77
CA ALA A 343 0.25 6.51 36.24
C ALA A 343 1.62 6.24 35.60
N ASP A 344 1.94 6.97 34.55
CA ASP A 344 3.24 6.93 33.88
C ASP A 344 4.25 7.76 34.70
N CYS A 345 4.85 7.12 35.71
CA CYS A 345 5.73 7.80 36.65
C CYS A 345 7.06 8.24 36.03
N ASP A 346 7.49 7.62 34.92
CA ASP A 346 8.78 7.86 34.26
C ASP A 346 8.66 8.34 32.79
N GLY A 347 7.44 8.38 32.23
CA GLY A 347 7.18 8.79 30.84
C GLY A 347 7.47 7.67 29.83
N SER A 348 7.75 6.45 30.27
CA SER A 348 8.12 5.34 29.40
C SER A 348 6.93 4.84 28.58
N LEU A 349 5.72 4.86 29.15
CA LEU A 349 4.51 4.42 28.47
C LEU A 349 4.09 5.40 27.37
N GLU A 350 4.20 6.70 27.63
CA GLU A 350 3.97 7.75 26.63
C GLU A 350 4.97 7.65 25.47
N ARG A 351 6.27 7.44 25.76
CA ARG A 351 7.29 7.25 24.72
C ARG A 351 7.00 6.04 23.84
N LEU A 352 6.64 4.91 24.46
CA LEU A 352 6.29 3.67 23.74
C LEU A 352 5.08 3.88 22.83
N ALA A 353 4.02 4.55 23.32
CA ALA A 353 2.84 4.85 22.52
C ALA A 353 3.16 5.76 21.33
N LYS A 354 3.92 6.84 21.59
CA LYS A 354 4.34 7.78 20.54
C LYS A 354 5.23 7.13 19.48
N GLU A 355 6.17 6.29 19.89
CA GLU A 355 7.02 5.53 18.97
C GLU A 355 6.18 4.56 18.13
N SER A 356 5.25 3.84 18.76
CA SER A 356 4.32 2.94 18.05
C SER A 356 3.49 3.68 17.00
N ASP A 357 2.92 4.83 17.34
CA ASP A 357 2.14 5.64 16.39
C ASP A 357 3.01 6.18 15.24
N SER A 358 4.23 6.65 15.55
CA SER A 358 5.19 7.10 14.52
C SER A 358 5.57 5.97 13.56
N LEU A 359 5.80 4.77 14.08
CA LEU A 359 6.12 3.60 13.27
C LEU A 359 4.94 3.19 12.38
N LYS A 360 3.73 3.20 12.94
CA LYS A 360 2.51 2.90 12.20
C LYS A 360 2.25 3.92 11.07
N GLN A 361 2.49 5.20 11.33
CA GLN A 361 2.34 6.24 10.31
C GLN A 361 3.37 6.12 9.19
N ALA A 362 4.63 5.82 9.52
CA ALA A 362 5.72 5.75 8.54
C ALA A 362 5.70 4.45 7.72
N TYR A 363 5.40 3.32 8.34
CA TYR A 363 5.59 1.98 7.75
C TYR A 363 4.28 1.18 7.63
N GLY A 364 3.14 1.75 8.00
CA GLY A 364 1.84 1.06 8.05
C GLY A 364 1.46 0.32 6.77
N HIS A 365 1.89 0.83 5.63
CA HIS A 365 1.64 0.26 4.30
C HIS A 365 2.39 -1.05 4.03
N PHE A 366 3.46 -1.33 4.77
CA PHE A 366 4.16 -2.62 4.69
C PHE A 366 3.55 -3.72 5.55
N PHE A 367 2.63 -3.40 6.46
CA PHE A 367 2.11 -4.37 7.43
C PHE A 367 1.03 -5.24 6.78
N ASP A 368 1.16 -6.57 6.90
CA ASP A 368 0.10 -7.51 6.53
C ASP A 368 -0.95 -7.63 7.65
N LEU A 369 -0.57 -7.36 8.91
CA LEU A 369 -1.43 -7.42 10.08
C LEU A 369 -0.97 -6.42 11.15
N THR A 370 -1.93 -5.82 11.87
CA THR A 370 -1.67 -5.03 13.07
C THR A 370 -2.41 -5.65 14.25
N ILE A 371 -1.71 -5.92 15.35
CA ILE A 371 -2.27 -6.42 16.61
C ILE A 371 -1.94 -5.42 17.72
N VAL A 372 -2.92 -5.01 18.51
CA VAL A 372 -2.70 -4.18 19.71
C VAL A 372 -2.37 -5.11 20.87
N ASN A 373 -1.17 -4.98 21.43
CA ASN A 373 -0.73 -5.85 22.53
C ASN A 373 -1.22 -5.31 23.89
N ASN A 374 -2.43 -5.71 24.28
CA ASN A 374 -2.94 -5.49 25.63
C ASN A 374 -2.44 -6.58 26.59
N GLU A 375 -2.54 -7.84 26.15
CA GLU A 375 -2.06 -9.01 26.86
C GLU A 375 -1.27 -9.92 25.91
N ILE A 376 -0.15 -10.45 26.39
CA ILE A 376 0.79 -11.21 25.57
C ILE A 376 0.17 -12.54 25.12
N ASP A 377 -0.56 -13.22 25.99
CA ASP A 377 -1.17 -14.51 25.68
C ASP A 377 -2.26 -14.38 24.61
N GLU A 378 -3.12 -13.35 24.70
CA GLU A 378 -4.11 -13.06 23.66
C GLU A 378 -3.45 -12.70 22.33
N THR A 379 -2.39 -11.89 22.37
CA THR A 379 -1.62 -11.52 21.18
C THR A 379 -1.03 -12.73 20.49
N ILE A 380 -0.50 -13.70 21.25
CA ILE A 380 0.04 -14.95 20.71
C ILE A 380 -1.06 -15.76 20.04
N VAL A 381 -2.24 -15.90 20.65
CA VAL A 381 -3.37 -16.64 20.06
C VAL A 381 -3.82 -16.00 18.74
N GLN A 382 -3.94 -14.67 18.71
CA GLN A 382 -4.30 -13.93 17.49
C GLN A 382 -3.26 -14.12 16.39
N LEU A 383 -1.97 -14.07 16.75
CA LEU A 383 -0.87 -14.26 15.83
C LEU A 383 -0.82 -15.68 15.26
N GLU A 384 -0.98 -16.71 16.10
CA GLU A 384 -1.07 -18.11 15.67
C GLU A 384 -2.23 -18.32 14.69
N ALA A 385 -3.42 -17.78 15.00
CA ALA A 385 -4.58 -17.88 14.12
C ALA A 385 -4.35 -17.17 12.77
N ALA A 386 -3.67 -16.02 12.78
CA ALA A 386 -3.33 -15.31 11.55
C ALA A 386 -2.33 -16.10 10.69
N ILE A 387 -1.30 -16.68 11.30
CA ILE A 387 -0.31 -17.50 10.59
C ILE A 387 -0.98 -18.73 9.99
N GLU A 388 -1.82 -19.44 10.74
CA GLU A 388 -2.54 -20.63 10.23
C GLU A 388 -3.45 -20.28 9.04
N ARG A 389 -4.16 -19.14 9.12
CA ARG A 389 -5.00 -18.64 8.03
C ARG A 389 -4.17 -18.35 6.77
N VAL A 390 -3.00 -17.75 6.92
CA VAL A 390 -2.08 -17.45 5.82
C VAL A 390 -1.56 -18.74 5.16
N HIS A 391 -1.38 -19.80 5.94
CA HIS A 391 -0.95 -21.11 5.43
C HIS A 391 -2.08 -21.90 4.76
N THR A 392 -3.35 -21.55 4.96
CA THR A 392 -4.51 -22.33 4.47
C THR A 392 -5.33 -21.60 3.42
N THR A 393 -5.01 -20.34 3.10
CA THR A 393 -5.79 -19.52 2.17
C THR A 393 -4.95 -18.96 1.02
N PRO A 394 -5.55 -18.68 -0.15
CA PRO A 394 -4.86 -17.98 -1.23
C PRO A 394 -4.35 -16.60 -0.80
N GLN A 395 -3.14 -16.25 -1.22
CA GLN A 395 -2.49 -15.01 -0.78
C GLN A 395 -2.30 -14.03 -1.93
N TRP A 396 -2.52 -12.75 -1.64
CA TRP A 396 -2.07 -11.66 -2.50
C TRP A 396 -0.61 -11.36 -2.21
N VAL A 397 0.25 -11.53 -3.20
CA VAL A 397 1.69 -11.25 -3.09
C VAL A 397 2.09 -10.24 -4.16
N PRO A 398 3.15 -9.45 -3.93
CA PRO A 398 3.70 -8.58 -4.97
C PRO A 398 4.02 -9.38 -6.23
N VAL A 399 3.70 -8.80 -7.40
CA VAL A 399 4.03 -9.40 -8.70
C VAL A 399 5.52 -9.68 -8.82
N SER A 400 6.37 -8.80 -8.29
CA SER A 400 7.83 -8.97 -8.25
C SER A 400 8.32 -10.20 -7.49
N TRP A 401 7.46 -10.92 -6.78
CA TRP A 401 7.84 -12.14 -6.08
C TRP A 401 7.64 -13.41 -6.92
N VAL A 402 6.96 -13.31 -8.06
CA VAL A 402 6.60 -14.44 -8.92
C VAL A 402 7.41 -14.46 -10.22
N TYR A 403 7.93 -13.30 -10.63
CA TYR A 403 8.64 -13.11 -11.90
C TYR A 403 10.16 -13.02 -11.73
#